data_AF-A0A8J4R3G3-F1
#
_entry.id   AF-A0A8J4R3G3-F1
#
_cell.length_a   1.000
_cell.length_b   1.000
_cell.length_c   1.000
_cell.angle_alpha   90.00
_cell.angle_beta   90.00
_cell.angle_gamma   90.00
#
_symmetry.space_group_name_H-M   'P 1'
#
loop_
_entity.id
_entity.type
_entity.pdbx_description
1 polymer ?
#
loop_
_entity_poly.entity_id
_entity_poly.type
_entity_poly.pdbx_seq_one_letter_code
_entity_poly.pdbx_strand_id
1 'polypeptide(L)'
;MVQKKEQIKTNLTLYDILKSWSKDEIEQLNIALSIAETNKVIAKEDDYDEDSEFDTNYTQFMKVLDHGTKIPAPFESVEKETKVNSKWAPIEEVASVGDYMTIQRLVPILEHLLSKHGDISAMSMLRPKVKMYLYYMLCERIYRMINSRVVDITEDLLLNWWTSLRILQFAEFNIQFAFDHLKRVVQAYLGLCVRKEVDNALDKIDRDILALEEKRKCIIAAKSKKSNLAEECLKEASILKHWKASTLFFHE
;
A
#
# COMPACT_ATOMS: atom_id res chain seq x y z
N MET A 1 -39.40 48.23 -10.49
CA MET A 1 -38.34 47.98 -9.49
C MET A 1 -38.31 46.50 -9.20
N VAL A 2 -37.30 45.78 -9.71
CA VAL A 2 -37.13 44.34 -9.48
C VAL A 2 -36.41 44.18 -8.15
N GLN A 3 -37.09 43.60 -7.15
CA GLN A 3 -36.46 43.24 -5.89
C GLN A 3 -35.44 42.11 -6.14
N LYS A 4 -34.17 42.48 -6.04
CA LYS A 4 -33.04 41.55 -6.01
C LYS A 4 -33.20 40.73 -4.73
N LYS A 5 -33.59 39.45 -4.85
CA LYS A 5 -33.50 38.51 -3.73
C LYS A 5 -32.04 38.35 -3.38
N GLU A 6 -31.65 38.96 -2.28
CA GLU A 6 -30.37 38.76 -1.61
C GLU A 6 -30.31 37.29 -1.20
N GLN A 7 -29.58 36.47 -1.96
CA GLN A 7 -29.18 35.14 -1.52
C GLN A 7 -28.24 35.35 -0.33
N ILE A 8 -28.76 35.17 0.88
CA ILE A 8 -27.95 35.06 2.08
C ILE A 8 -27.08 33.82 1.87
N LYS A 9 -25.84 34.02 1.41
CA LYS A 9 -24.82 32.98 1.34
C LYS A 9 -24.40 32.71 2.78
N THR A 10 -25.15 31.84 3.47
CA THR A 10 -24.70 31.26 4.72
C THR A 10 -23.44 30.46 4.42
N ASN A 11 -22.27 30.96 4.85
CA ASN A 11 -20.99 30.27 4.79
C ASN A 11 -21.03 29.07 5.76
N LEU A 12 -21.82 28.05 5.43
CA LEU A 12 -21.92 26.82 6.18
C LEU A 12 -20.72 25.94 5.85
N THR A 13 -20.04 25.42 6.87
CA THR A 13 -18.89 24.52 6.69
C THR A 13 -19.23 23.10 7.11
N LEU A 14 -18.42 22.11 6.69
CA LEU A 14 -18.59 20.73 7.16
C LEU A 14 -18.42 20.64 8.69
N TYR A 15 -17.54 21.47 9.26
CA TYR A 15 -17.36 21.60 10.70
C TYR A 15 -18.67 22.01 11.41
N ASP A 16 -19.36 23.04 10.91
CA ASP A 16 -20.62 23.51 11.48
C ASP A 16 -21.70 22.41 11.43
N ILE A 17 -21.72 21.65 10.32
CA ILE A 17 -22.64 20.53 10.17
C ILE A 17 -22.34 19.44 11.19
N LEU A 18 -21.09 18.97 11.33
CA LEU A 18 -20.74 17.94 12.30
C LEU A 18 -20.98 18.37 13.75
N LYS A 19 -20.75 19.65 14.06
CA LYS A 19 -21.03 20.19 15.40
C LYS A 19 -22.53 20.18 15.73
N SER A 20 -23.39 20.22 14.72
CA SER A 20 -24.86 20.18 14.87
C SER A 20 -25.45 18.77 15.03
N TRP A 21 -24.61 17.74 15.09
CA TRP A 21 -25.08 16.36 15.18
C TRP A 21 -25.67 16.03 16.56
N SER A 22 -26.74 15.25 16.55
CA SER A 22 -27.34 14.70 17.76
C SER A 22 -26.49 13.55 18.32
N LYS A 23 -26.69 13.21 19.60
CA LYS A 23 -26.00 12.09 20.24
C LYS A 23 -26.22 10.77 19.49
N ASP A 24 -27.42 10.55 18.98
CA ASP A 24 -27.76 9.35 18.19
C ASP A 24 -26.99 9.30 16.86
N GLU A 25 -26.81 10.45 16.20
CA GLU A 25 -26.07 10.54 14.93
C GLU A 25 -24.58 10.24 15.15
N ILE A 26 -24.01 10.76 16.25
CA ILE A 26 -22.64 10.47 16.66
C ILE A 26 -22.47 8.98 17.00
N GLU A 27 -23.42 8.39 17.72
CA GLU A 27 -23.38 6.98 18.09
C GLU A 27 -23.46 6.06 16.87
N GLN A 28 -24.38 6.33 15.93
CA GLN A 28 -24.49 5.56 14.69
C GLN A 28 -23.17 5.55 13.89
N LEU A 29 -22.49 6.69 13.81
CA LEU A 29 -21.20 6.77 13.12
C LEU A 29 -20.10 6.02 13.88
N ASN A 30 -20.02 6.15 15.20
CA ASN A 30 -19.03 5.42 16.00
C ASN A 30 -19.21 3.88 15.91
N ILE A 31 -20.46 3.40 15.84
CA ILE A 31 -20.74 1.98 15.59
C ILE A 31 -20.17 1.55 14.24
N ALA A 32 -20.42 2.31 13.16
CA ALA A 32 -19.86 2.01 11.84
C ALA A 32 -18.32 2.01 11.83
N LEU A 33 -17.68 2.91 12.58
CA LEU A 33 -16.23 3.01 12.71
C LEU A 33 -15.63 1.83 13.51
N SER A 34 -16.22 1.46 14.65
CA SER A 34 -15.73 0.40 15.54
C SER A 34 -15.81 -1.01 14.94
N ILE A 35 -16.77 -1.28 14.06
CA ILE A 35 -16.88 -2.56 13.33
C ILE A 35 -15.68 -2.75 12.38
N ALA A 36 -15.18 -1.66 11.79
CA ALA A 36 -13.98 -1.70 10.96
C ALA A 36 -12.71 -1.98 11.78
N GLU A 37 -12.68 -1.57 13.05
CA GLU A 37 -11.55 -1.80 13.97
C GLU A 37 -11.50 -3.24 14.51
N THR A 38 -12.65 -3.81 14.87
CA THR A 38 -12.72 -5.15 15.50
C THR A 38 -12.25 -6.27 14.55
N ASN A 39 -12.52 -6.10 13.25
CA ASN A 39 -12.08 -7.05 12.21
C ASN A 39 -10.60 -6.91 11.84
N LYS A 40 -9.87 -5.93 12.40
CA LYS A 40 -8.41 -5.80 12.24
C LYS A 40 -7.65 -6.87 13.05
N VAL A 41 -8.28 -7.50 14.05
CA VAL A 41 -7.58 -8.28 15.10
C VAL A 41 -7.65 -9.80 14.91
N ILE A 42 -8.67 -10.35 14.24
CA ILE A 42 -8.95 -11.80 14.28
C ILE A 42 -8.55 -12.54 13.00
N ALA A 43 -7.45 -13.31 13.06
CA ALA A 43 -7.29 -14.68 12.53
C ALA A 43 -5.83 -15.15 12.76
N LYS A 44 -5.68 -16.44 13.10
CA LYS A 44 -4.44 -17.12 13.49
C LYS A 44 -3.56 -17.41 12.27
N GLU A 45 -2.25 -17.36 12.51
CA GLU A 45 -1.20 -17.80 11.59
C GLU A 45 -1.40 -19.28 11.26
N ASP A 46 -1.66 -19.58 9.99
CA ASP A 46 -1.46 -20.92 9.45
C ASP A 46 -0.08 -20.93 8.76
N ASP A 47 0.71 -21.89 9.20
CA ASP A 47 2.13 -22.12 8.98
C ASP A 47 2.38 -22.67 7.56
N TYR A 48 2.93 -21.89 6.62
CA TYR A 48 3.42 -22.43 5.33
C TYR A 48 4.55 -21.66 4.65
N ASP A 49 5.54 -22.49 4.28
CA ASP A 49 6.55 -22.52 3.20
C ASP A 49 7.16 -21.25 2.59
N GLU A 50 8.48 -21.38 2.47
CA GLU A 50 9.53 -20.43 2.08
C GLU A 50 9.52 -20.13 0.56
N ASP A 51 8.41 -19.64 0.01
CA ASP A 51 8.44 -18.87 -1.24
C ASP A 51 8.77 -17.40 -0.93
N SER A 52 9.38 -16.69 -1.90
CA SER A 52 9.92 -15.34 -1.69
C SER A 52 8.95 -14.44 -0.90
N GLU A 53 9.46 -13.77 0.13
CA GLU A 53 8.71 -12.93 1.08
C GLU A 53 7.71 -11.97 0.39
N PHE A 54 8.01 -11.56 -0.84
CA PHE A 54 7.18 -10.69 -1.66
C PHE A 54 5.90 -11.36 -2.21
N ASP A 55 5.98 -12.59 -2.73
CA ASP A 55 4.83 -13.27 -3.36
C ASP A 55 3.77 -13.67 -2.31
N THR A 56 4.26 -14.00 -1.11
CA THR A 56 3.45 -14.26 0.09
C THR A 56 2.71 -13.00 0.52
N ASN A 57 3.40 -11.85 0.63
CA ASN A 57 2.77 -10.57 1.00
C ASN A 57 1.77 -10.06 -0.06
N TYR A 58 2.08 -10.22 -1.35
CA TYR A 58 1.19 -9.92 -2.47
C TYR A 58 -0.12 -10.72 -2.38
N THR A 59 0.02 -12.04 -2.26
CA THR A 59 -1.11 -12.97 -2.22
C THR A 59 -1.99 -12.68 -1.02
N GLN A 60 -1.39 -12.38 0.13
CA GLN A 60 -2.13 -12.07 1.34
C GLN A 60 -2.89 -10.73 1.23
N PHE A 61 -2.28 -9.65 0.75
CA PHE A 61 -2.98 -8.37 0.59
C PHE A 61 -4.10 -8.44 -0.45
N MET A 62 -3.91 -9.17 -1.55
CA MET A 62 -4.97 -9.40 -2.54
C MET A 62 -6.13 -10.21 -1.95
N LYS A 63 -5.84 -11.24 -1.14
CA LYS A 63 -6.87 -11.98 -0.39
C LYS A 63 -7.66 -11.06 0.55
N VAL A 64 -7.00 -10.09 1.19
CA VAL A 64 -7.67 -9.07 2.04
C VAL A 64 -8.63 -8.20 1.22
N LEU A 65 -8.23 -7.77 0.03
CA LEU A 65 -9.11 -7.01 -0.85
C LEU A 65 -10.30 -7.85 -1.35
N ASP A 66 -10.06 -9.10 -1.71
CA ASP A 66 -11.07 -9.97 -2.33
C ASP A 66 -12.06 -10.59 -1.33
N HIS A 67 -11.60 -10.88 -0.11
CA HIS A 67 -12.39 -11.58 0.91
C HIS A 67 -12.68 -10.75 2.16
N GLY A 68 -12.12 -9.54 2.27
CA GLY A 68 -12.27 -8.70 3.46
C GLY A 68 -11.65 -9.31 4.72
N THR A 69 -10.64 -10.17 4.56
CA THR A 69 -9.90 -10.86 5.64
C THR A 69 -8.84 -9.94 6.30
N LYS A 70 -8.13 -10.43 7.32
CA LYS A 70 -7.18 -9.65 8.15
C LYS A 70 -5.95 -9.18 7.35
N ILE A 71 -5.53 -7.94 7.62
CA ILE A 71 -4.32 -7.29 7.09
C ILE A 71 -3.06 -8.01 7.61
N PRO A 72 -2.10 -8.41 6.75
CA PRO A 72 -0.82 -8.98 7.19
C PRO A 72 0.11 -7.91 7.79
N ALA A 73 1.03 -8.32 8.67
CA ALA A 73 2.23 -7.54 8.93
C ALA A 73 3.01 -7.46 7.61
N PRO A 74 3.25 -6.27 7.02
CA PRO A 74 3.82 -5.05 7.63
C PRO A 74 2.85 -3.87 7.80
N PHE A 75 1.59 -3.99 7.39
CA PHE A 75 0.63 -2.89 7.30
C PHE A 75 -0.03 -2.50 8.64
N GLU A 76 0.47 -2.95 9.79
CA GLU A 76 -0.24 -2.79 11.08
C GLU A 76 -0.21 -1.35 11.64
N SER A 77 0.70 -0.50 11.17
CA SER A 77 1.04 0.80 11.77
C SER A 77 0.26 2.00 11.21
N VAL A 78 -1.06 2.02 11.34
CA VAL A 78 -1.82 3.27 11.11
C VAL A 78 -2.30 3.85 12.43
N GLU A 79 -1.95 5.11 12.67
CA GLU A 79 -2.40 5.91 13.81
C GLU A 79 -3.92 5.91 13.94
N LYS A 80 -4.35 5.68 15.18
CA LYS A 80 -5.74 5.47 15.60
C LYS A 80 -6.43 6.81 15.84
N GLU A 81 -7.32 7.20 14.93
CA GLU A 81 -8.24 8.31 15.18
C GLU A 81 -9.68 7.79 15.18
N THR A 82 -10.01 7.11 16.28
CA THR A 82 -11.20 6.24 16.41
C THR A 82 -12.43 6.97 16.96
N LYS A 83 -12.44 8.31 16.93
CA LYS A 83 -13.57 9.10 17.42
C LYS A 83 -13.84 10.30 16.52
N VAL A 84 -15.10 10.41 16.10
CA VAL A 84 -15.62 11.57 15.38
C VAL A 84 -15.42 12.80 16.25
N ASN A 85 -14.49 13.65 15.85
CA ASN A 85 -14.29 14.97 16.43
C ASN A 85 -14.54 16.00 15.33
N SER A 86 -15.43 16.95 15.59
CA SER A 86 -15.68 18.07 14.67
C SER A 86 -14.38 18.77 14.24
N LYS A 87 -13.35 18.77 15.08
CA LYS A 87 -12.02 19.34 14.81
C LYS A 87 -11.30 18.76 13.57
N TRP A 88 -11.73 17.59 13.06
CA TRP A 88 -11.21 16.97 11.84
C TRP A 88 -11.87 17.48 10.56
N ALA A 89 -13.06 18.08 10.66
CA ALA A 89 -13.75 18.55 9.47
C ALA A 89 -13.07 19.80 8.91
N PRO A 90 -12.81 19.85 7.60
CA PRO A 90 -12.31 21.05 6.96
C PRO A 90 -13.28 22.22 7.20
N ILE A 91 -12.71 23.39 7.47
CA ILE A 91 -13.42 24.68 7.50
C ILE A 91 -13.57 25.17 6.05
N GLU A 92 -13.98 24.27 5.16
CA GLU A 92 -14.26 24.56 3.75
C GLU A 92 -15.76 24.78 3.58
N GLU A 93 -16.14 25.72 2.71
CA GLU A 93 -17.54 25.95 2.35
C GLU A 93 -18.14 24.69 1.72
N VAL A 94 -19.34 24.33 2.15
CA VAL A 94 -20.09 23.24 1.54
C VAL A 94 -21.00 23.73 0.42
N ALA A 95 -21.28 22.84 -0.52
CA ALA A 95 -22.26 23.02 -1.58
C ALA A 95 -23.19 21.80 -1.63
N SER A 96 -24.45 22.04 -1.99
CA SER A 96 -25.45 20.99 -2.16
C SER A 96 -25.33 20.33 -3.54
N VAL A 97 -25.41 19.00 -3.56
CA VAL A 97 -25.47 18.17 -4.76
C VAL A 97 -26.62 17.18 -4.56
N GLY A 98 -27.77 17.46 -5.18
CA GLY A 98 -29.00 16.72 -4.90
C GLY A 98 -29.40 16.84 -3.42
N ASP A 99 -29.60 15.70 -2.77
CA ASP A 99 -29.97 15.60 -1.34
C ASP A 99 -28.75 15.60 -0.40
N TYR A 100 -27.53 15.70 -0.93
CA TYR A 100 -26.29 15.65 -0.16
C TYR A 100 -25.58 17.00 -0.14
N MET A 101 -24.68 17.18 0.83
CA MET A 101 -23.76 18.31 0.88
C MET A 101 -22.32 17.80 0.95
N THR A 102 -21.41 18.48 0.25
CA THR A 102 -19.97 18.20 0.26
C THR A 102 -19.17 19.48 0.14
N ILE A 103 -17.87 19.44 0.43
CA ILE A 103 -16.97 20.59 0.23
C ILE A 103 -16.79 20.88 -1.26
N GLN A 104 -16.58 22.16 -1.62
CA GLN A 104 -16.57 22.60 -3.02
C GLN A 104 -15.65 21.77 -3.94
N ARG A 105 -14.44 21.42 -3.49
CA ARG A 105 -13.50 20.64 -4.32
C ARG A 105 -13.99 19.22 -4.67
N LEU A 106 -14.92 18.69 -3.88
CA LEU A 106 -15.46 17.34 -4.05
C LEU A 106 -16.80 17.32 -4.81
N VAL A 107 -17.39 18.48 -5.10
CA VAL A 107 -18.65 18.59 -5.86
C VAL A 107 -18.59 17.81 -7.19
N PRO A 108 -17.54 17.98 -8.03
CA PRO A 108 -17.49 17.26 -9.31
C PRO A 108 -17.43 15.73 -9.15
N ILE A 109 -16.80 15.24 -8.08
CA ILE A 109 -16.71 13.81 -7.78
C ILE A 109 -18.07 13.28 -7.34
N LEU A 110 -18.76 14.01 -6.46
CA LEU A 110 -20.07 13.60 -5.97
C LEU A 110 -21.11 13.61 -7.10
N GLU A 111 -21.11 14.64 -7.94
CA GLU A 111 -21.97 14.71 -9.13
C GLU A 111 -21.73 13.53 -10.07
N HIS A 112 -20.45 13.24 -10.37
CA HIS A 112 -20.09 12.11 -11.21
C HIS A 112 -20.54 10.78 -10.61
N LEU A 113 -20.35 10.61 -9.30
CA LEU A 113 -20.69 9.38 -8.59
C LEU A 113 -22.21 9.14 -8.58
N LEU A 114 -23.01 10.16 -8.25
CA LEU A 114 -24.48 10.07 -8.27
C LEU A 114 -25.03 9.86 -9.69
N SER A 115 -24.46 10.54 -10.68
CA SER A 115 -24.86 10.39 -12.09
C SER A 115 -24.60 8.97 -12.60
N LYS A 116 -23.46 8.39 -12.23
CA LYS A 116 -23.02 7.09 -12.74
C LYS A 116 -23.60 5.91 -11.97
N HIS A 117 -23.76 6.03 -10.66
CA HIS A 117 -24.11 4.92 -9.76
C HIS A 117 -25.45 5.10 -9.05
N GLY A 118 -26.10 6.26 -9.20
CA GLY A 118 -27.29 6.61 -8.42
C GLY A 118 -26.97 6.84 -6.94
N ASP A 119 -27.98 6.75 -6.09
CA ASP A 119 -27.77 6.75 -4.64
C ASP A 119 -27.23 5.39 -4.17
N ILE A 120 -25.91 5.33 -4.01
CA ILE A 120 -25.20 4.14 -3.50
C ILE A 120 -25.51 3.84 -2.02
N SER A 121 -26.17 4.76 -1.30
CA SER A 121 -26.58 4.61 0.09
C SER A 121 -28.04 4.18 0.26
N ALA A 122 -28.75 3.87 -0.83
CA ALA A 122 -30.18 3.60 -0.81
C ALA A 122 -30.57 2.44 0.12
N MET A 123 -29.72 1.42 0.25
CA MET A 123 -29.95 0.27 1.14
C MET A 123 -29.64 0.56 2.61
N SER A 124 -28.82 1.58 2.88
CA SER A 124 -28.35 1.89 4.23
C SER A 124 -29.48 2.41 5.13
N MET A 125 -29.57 1.87 6.34
CA MET A 125 -30.54 2.33 7.36
C MET A 125 -30.04 3.54 8.18
N LEU A 126 -28.88 4.10 7.84
CA LEU A 126 -28.30 5.23 8.56
C LEU A 126 -29.09 6.53 8.40
N ARG A 127 -29.00 7.42 9.40
CA ARG A 127 -29.63 8.74 9.31
C ARG A 127 -29.01 9.60 8.20
N PRO A 128 -29.78 10.50 7.56
CA PRO A 128 -29.31 11.30 6.43
C PRO A 128 -27.99 12.05 6.68
N LYS A 129 -27.79 12.64 7.86
CA LYS A 129 -26.54 13.34 8.19
C LYS A 129 -25.34 12.39 8.23
N VAL A 130 -25.53 11.17 8.75
CA VAL A 130 -24.48 10.16 8.79
C VAL A 130 -24.14 9.71 7.37
N LYS A 131 -25.16 9.43 6.53
CA LYS A 131 -24.97 9.10 5.12
C LYS A 131 -24.19 10.19 4.37
N MET A 132 -24.54 11.46 4.58
CA MET A 132 -23.85 12.61 4.00
C MET A 132 -22.36 12.64 4.39
N TYR A 133 -22.01 12.36 5.64
CA TYR A 133 -20.61 12.28 6.05
C TYR A 133 -19.87 11.10 5.40
N LEU A 134 -20.52 9.94 5.27
CA LEU A 134 -19.94 8.79 4.57
C LEU A 134 -19.70 9.10 3.08
N TYR A 135 -20.61 9.82 2.43
CA TYR A 135 -20.41 10.34 1.06
C TYR A 135 -19.22 11.28 0.98
N TYR A 136 -19.09 12.22 1.91
CA TYR A 136 -17.91 13.09 2.01
C TYR A 136 -16.63 12.27 2.13
N MET A 137 -16.58 11.30 3.05
CA MET A 137 -15.42 10.42 3.20
C MET A 137 -15.10 9.69 1.91
N LEU A 138 -16.09 9.09 1.24
CA LEU A 138 -15.88 8.39 -0.03
C LEU A 138 -15.32 9.33 -1.11
N CYS A 139 -15.91 10.51 -1.27
CA CYS A 139 -15.46 11.50 -2.25
C CYS A 139 -14.02 11.95 -1.97
N GLU A 140 -13.67 12.18 -0.71
CA GLU A 140 -12.30 12.54 -0.31
C GLU A 140 -11.30 11.40 -0.61
N ARG A 141 -11.69 10.14 -0.41
CA ARG A 141 -10.86 8.98 -0.76
C ARG A 141 -10.69 8.84 -2.26
N ILE A 142 -11.76 8.96 -3.03
CA ILE A 142 -11.70 8.94 -4.50
C ILE A 142 -10.82 10.08 -5.01
N TYR A 143 -11.00 11.30 -4.48
CA TYR A 143 -10.17 12.45 -4.81
C TYR A 143 -8.69 12.16 -4.59
N ARG A 144 -8.34 11.62 -3.41
CA ARG A 144 -6.96 11.26 -3.09
C ARG A 144 -6.41 10.15 -4.01
N MET A 145 -7.18 9.09 -4.26
CA MET A 145 -6.76 8.02 -5.17
C MET A 145 -6.48 8.53 -6.59
N ILE A 146 -7.32 9.42 -7.12
CA ILE A 146 -7.14 10.01 -8.46
C ILE A 146 -5.92 10.92 -8.54
N ASN A 147 -5.64 11.69 -7.48
CA ASN A 147 -4.57 12.69 -7.47
C ASN A 147 -3.23 12.16 -6.94
N SER A 148 -3.17 10.93 -6.46
CA SER A 148 -1.93 10.28 -6.01
C SER A 148 -1.21 9.62 -7.19
N ARG A 149 0.07 9.95 -7.40
CA ARG A 149 0.92 9.19 -8.31
C ARG A 149 1.28 7.86 -7.63
N VAL A 150 1.25 6.76 -8.39
CA VAL A 150 1.51 5.41 -7.85
C VAL A 150 2.89 5.32 -7.17
N VAL A 151 3.89 6.03 -7.68
CA VAL A 151 5.24 6.10 -7.11
C VAL A 151 5.31 6.75 -5.72
N ASP A 152 4.33 7.58 -5.36
CA ASP A 152 4.28 8.30 -4.08
C ASP A 152 3.35 7.59 -3.07
N ILE A 153 2.75 6.46 -3.45
CA ILE A 153 1.86 5.71 -2.57
C ILE A 153 2.69 4.98 -1.51
N THR A 154 2.18 4.96 -0.29
CA THR A 154 2.72 4.18 0.82
C THR A 154 1.72 3.10 1.25
N GLU A 155 2.22 2.10 1.96
CA GLU A 155 1.40 1.06 2.59
C GLU A 155 0.32 1.63 3.52
N ASP A 156 0.69 2.63 4.33
CA ASP A 156 -0.26 3.32 5.22
C ASP A 156 -1.39 4.02 4.45
N LEU A 157 -1.08 4.58 3.28
CA LEU A 157 -2.06 5.25 2.45
C LEU A 157 -3.05 4.25 1.84
N LEU A 158 -2.55 3.12 1.34
CA LEU A 158 -3.39 2.01 0.84
C LEU A 158 -4.30 1.47 1.94
N LEU A 159 -3.76 1.28 3.14
CA LEU A 159 -4.52 0.83 4.28
C LEU A 159 -5.60 1.85 4.67
N ASN A 160 -5.27 3.14 4.72
CA ASN A 160 -6.23 4.19 5.05
C ASN A 160 -7.41 4.21 4.05
N TRP A 161 -7.12 4.09 2.77
CA TRP A 161 -8.15 3.99 1.72
C TRP A 161 -9.00 2.74 1.91
N TRP A 162 -8.38 1.58 2.10
CA TRP A 162 -9.09 0.32 2.33
C TRP A 162 -10.01 0.38 3.56
N THR A 163 -9.50 0.84 4.71
CA THR A 163 -10.28 0.96 5.95
C THR A 163 -11.48 1.88 5.75
N SER A 164 -11.31 2.99 5.04
CA SER A 164 -12.40 3.90 4.72
C SER A 164 -13.47 3.22 3.87
N LEU A 165 -13.08 2.51 2.80
CA LEU A 165 -14.02 1.76 1.98
C LEU A 165 -14.73 0.66 2.80
N ARG A 166 -14.03 -0.04 3.70
CA ARG A 166 -14.66 -1.04 4.56
C ARG A 166 -15.73 -0.44 5.47
N ILE A 167 -15.49 0.72 6.06
CA ILE A 167 -16.50 1.44 6.87
C ILE A 167 -17.76 1.69 6.03
N LEU A 168 -17.60 2.17 4.79
CA LEU A 168 -18.72 2.40 3.87
C LEU A 168 -19.47 1.11 3.51
N GLN A 169 -18.74 0.02 3.26
CA GLN A 169 -19.35 -1.28 2.97
C GLN A 169 -20.16 -1.81 4.16
N PHE A 170 -19.64 -1.69 5.39
CA PHE A 170 -20.37 -2.04 6.62
C PHE A 170 -21.60 -1.16 6.85
N ALA A 171 -21.55 0.09 6.39
CA ALA A 171 -22.68 0.99 6.37
C ALA A 171 -23.71 0.69 5.26
N GLU A 172 -23.56 -0.43 4.55
CA GLU A 172 -24.42 -0.91 3.46
C GLU A 172 -24.42 0.02 2.23
N PHE A 173 -23.31 0.74 1.99
CA PHE A 173 -23.13 1.47 0.74
C PHE A 173 -22.68 0.51 -0.37
N ASN A 174 -23.28 0.64 -1.55
CA ASN A 174 -22.89 -0.11 -2.74
C ASN A 174 -21.66 0.52 -3.41
N ILE A 175 -20.48 0.14 -2.95
CA ILE A 175 -19.19 0.74 -3.35
C ILE A 175 -18.21 -0.26 -3.97
N GLN A 176 -18.70 -1.36 -4.56
CA GLN A 176 -17.82 -2.38 -5.16
C GLN A 176 -16.86 -1.77 -6.19
N PHE A 177 -17.33 -0.80 -6.99
CA PHE A 177 -16.50 -0.08 -7.96
C PHE A 177 -15.28 0.63 -7.33
N ALA A 178 -15.39 1.09 -6.08
CA ALA A 178 -14.29 1.75 -5.39
C ALA A 178 -13.24 0.74 -4.91
N PHE A 179 -13.67 -0.45 -4.48
CA PHE A 179 -12.75 -1.56 -4.19
C PHE A 179 -12.04 -2.04 -5.45
N ASP A 180 -12.76 -2.16 -6.57
CA ASP A 180 -12.16 -2.56 -7.85
C ASP A 180 -11.10 -1.55 -8.30
N HIS A 181 -11.34 -0.25 -8.07
CA HIS A 181 -10.35 0.79 -8.33
C HIS A 181 -9.15 0.69 -7.41
N LEU A 182 -9.37 0.52 -6.09
CA LEU A 182 -8.29 0.33 -5.12
C LEU A 182 -7.43 -0.88 -5.48
N LYS A 183 -8.04 -2.00 -5.90
CA LYS A 183 -7.33 -3.20 -6.35
C LYS A 183 -6.36 -2.91 -7.49
N ARG A 184 -6.80 -2.12 -8.49
CA ARG A 184 -5.93 -1.70 -9.60
C ARG A 184 -4.77 -0.83 -9.14
N VAL A 185 -5.02 0.09 -8.21
CA VAL A 185 -3.97 0.97 -7.64
C VAL A 185 -2.93 0.16 -6.87
N VAL A 186 -3.38 -0.80 -6.06
CA VAL A 186 -2.52 -1.72 -5.30
C VAL A 186 -1.68 -2.58 -6.24
N GLN A 187 -2.27 -3.14 -7.29
CA GLN A 187 -1.54 -3.90 -8.30
C GLN A 187 -0.43 -3.06 -8.94
N ALA A 188 -0.72 -1.80 -9.27
CA ALA A 188 0.27 -0.89 -9.83
C ALA A 188 1.40 -0.57 -8.83
N TYR A 189 1.07 -0.30 -7.57
CA TYR A 189 2.04 -0.06 -6.50
C TYR A 189 2.99 -1.26 -6.33
N LEU A 190 2.43 -2.46 -6.18
CA LEU A 190 3.21 -3.68 -5.99
C LEU A 190 4.09 -3.98 -7.21
N GLY A 191 3.60 -3.75 -8.42
CA GLY A 191 4.40 -3.88 -9.65
C GLY A 191 5.63 -2.97 -9.67
N LEU A 192 5.56 -1.79 -9.03
CA LEU A 192 6.73 -0.92 -8.86
C LEU A 192 7.69 -1.45 -7.79
N CYS A 193 7.18 -1.99 -6.69
CA CYS A 193 8.01 -2.61 -5.65
C CYS A 193 8.81 -3.79 -6.20
N VAL A 194 8.15 -4.73 -6.91
CA VAL A 194 8.82 -5.87 -7.57
C VAL A 194 9.93 -5.38 -8.50
N ARG A 195 9.62 -4.40 -9.35
CA ARG A 195 10.60 -3.87 -10.30
C ARG A 195 11.82 -3.33 -9.57
N LYS A 196 11.62 -2.56 -8.50
CA LYS A 196 12.71 -2.00 -7.70
C LYS A 196 13.57 -3.09 -7.04
N GLU A 197 12.95 -4.15 -6.55
CA GLU A 197 13.67 -5.30 -5.97
C GLU A 197 14.50 -6.04 -7.02
N VAL A 198 13.90 -6.30 -8.20
CA VAL A 198 14.59 -6.92 -9.32
C VAL A 198 15.77 -6.06 -9.78
N ASP A 199 15.56 -4.75 -9.98
CA ASP A 199 16.61 -3.82 -10.38
C ASP A 199 17.76 -3.80 -9.35
N ASN A 200 17.43 -3.76 -8.05
CA ASN A 200 18.44 -3.82 -6.98
C ASN A 200 19.23 -5.15 -6.98
N ALA A 201 18.55 -6.27 -7.25
CA ALA A 201 19.17 -7.58 -7.32
C ALA A 201 20.09 -7.70 -8.54
N LEU A 202 19.67 -7.19 -9.70
CA LEU A 202 20.49 -7.11 -10.91
C LEU A 202 21.73 -6.23 -10.68
N ASP A 203 21.56 -5.04 -10.11
CA ASP A 203 22.66 -4.14 -9.76
C ASP A 203 23.68 -4.81 -8.82
N LYS A 204 23.21 -5.66 -7.90
CA LYS A 204 24.08 -6.42 -7.01
C LYS A 204 24.86 -7.49 -7.78
N ILE A 205 24.20 -8.23 -8.65
CA ILE A 205 24.84 -9.24 -9.50
C ILE A 205 25.89 -8.60 -10.40
N ASP A 206 25.59 -7.47 -11.02
CA ASP A 206 26.53 -6.75 -11.89
C ASP A 206 27.78 -6.30 -11.12
N ARG A 207 27.62 -5.78 -9.89
CA ARG A 207 28.75 -5.47 -9.00
C ARG A 207 29.59 -6.71 -8.68
N ASP A 208 28.94 -7.83 -8.39
CA ASP A 208 29.62 -9.08 -8.05
C ASP A 208 30.40 -9.66 -9.26
N ILE A 209 29.83 -9.56 -10.47
CA ILE A 209 30.50 -9.93 -11.72
C ILE A 209 31.77 -9.11 -11.91
N LEU A 210 31.68 -7.78 -11.81
CA LEU A 210 32.84 -6.90 -11.95
C LEU A 210 33.94 -7.23 -10.93
N ALA A 211 33.56 -7.48 -9.68
CA ALA A 211 34.51 -7.85 -8.62
C ALA A 211 35.20 -9.20 -8.90
N LEU A 212 34.46 -10.18 -9.44
CA LEU A 212 35.01 -11.48 -9.83
C LEU A 212 35.92 -11.37 -11.06
N GLU A 213 35.60 -10.54 -12.03
CA GLU A 213 36.45 -10.27 -13.19
C GLU A 213 37.79 -9.66 -12.79
N GLU A 214 37.80 -8.69 -11.87
CA GLU A 214 39.05 -8.12 -11.34
C GLU A 214 39.87 -9.14 -10.55
N LYS A 215 39.22 -9.95 -9.68
CA LYS A 215 39.91 -11.08 -9.01
C LYS A 215 40.52 -12.04 -10.02
N ARG A 216 39.81 -12.35 -11.10
CA ARG A 216 40.32 -13.21 -12.18
C ARG A 216 41.54 -12.59 -12.86
N LYS A 217 41.54 -11.29 -13.17
CA LYS A 217 42.70 -10.57 -13.73
C LYS A 217 43.90 -10.64 -12.79
N CYS A 218 43.71 -10.39 -11.49
CA CYS A 218 44.77 -10.51 -10.48
C CYS A 218 45.38 -11.91 -10.42
N ILE A 219 44.55 -12.96 -10.45
CA ILE A 219 45.01 -14.36 -10.47
C ILE A 219 45.80 -14.66 -11.74
N ILE A 220 45.34 -14.19 -12.91
CA ILE A 220 46.07 -14.34 -14.18
C ILE A 220 47.41 -13.64 -14.13
N ALA A 221 47.46 -12.39 -13.62
CA ALA A 221 48.69 -11.63 -13.46
C ALA A 221 49.66 -12.32 -12.49
N ALA A 222 49.18 -12.82 -11.34
CA ALA A 222 49.98 -13.58 -10.39
C ALA A 222 50.52 -14.88 -11.01
N LYS A 223 49.71 -15.59 -11.82
CA LYS A 223 50.14 -16.79 -12.56
C LYS A 223 51.22 -16.46 -13.60
N SER A 224 51.16 -15.29 -14.24
CA SER A 224 52.19 -14.84 -15.19
C SER A 224 53.50 -14.43 -14.49
N LYS A 225 53.42 -13.93 -13.25
CA LYS A 225 54.56 -13.63 -12.36
C LYS A 225 55.04 -14.85 -11.59
N LYS A 226 55.21 -16.01 -12.24
CA LYS A 226 55.81 -17.18 -11.60
C LYS A 226 57.19 -16.83 -11.04
N SER A 227 57.36 -17.01 -9.74
CA SER A 227 58.68 -17.06 -9.08
C SER A 227 59.42 -18.31 -9.57
N ASN A 228 60.75 -18.21 -9.74
CA ASN A 228 61.62 -19.35 -10.07
C ASN A 228 61.33 -20.56 -9.15
N LEU A 229 61.04 -20.31 -7.87
CA LEU A 229 60.70 -21.34 -6.89
C LEU A 229 59.40 -22.10 -7.24
N ALA A 230 58.36 -21.40 -7.67
CA ALA A 230 57.09 -22.05 -8.03
C ALA A 230 57.24 -22.90 -9.29
N GLU A 231 58.12 -22.51 -10.20
CA GLU A 231 58.42 -23.26 -11.42
C GLU A 231 59.26 -24.50 -11.14
N GLU A 232 60.23 -24.39 -10.23
CA GLU A 232 61.04 -25.50 -9.73
C GLU A 232 60.19 -26.53 -8.96
N CYS A 233 59.30 -26.08 -8.07
CA CYS A 233 58.33 -26.96 -7.40
C CYS A 233 57.39 -27.66 -8.38
N LEU A 234 56.91 -26.98 -9.44
CA LEU A 234 56.06 -27.59 -10.46
C LEU A 234 56.82 -28.62 -11.33
N LYS A 235 58.12 -28.39 -11.57
CA LYS A 235 59.00 -29.36 -12.22
C LYS A 235 59.16 -30.62 -11.38
N GLU A 236 59.54 -30.47 -10.12
CA GLU A 236 59.66 -31.60 -9.19
C GLU A 236 58.33 -32.36 -9.06
N ALA A 237 57.22 -31.65 -8.86
CA ALA A 237 55.90 -32.27 -8.82
C ALA A 237 55.59 -33.06 -10.10
N SER A 238 55.98 -32.58 -11.27
CA SER A 238 55.77 -33.30 -12.54
C SER A 238 56.60 -34.58 -12.66
N ILE A 239 57.83 -34.57 -12.14
CA ILE A 239 58.73 -35.73 -12.12
C ILE A 239 58.20 -36.76 -11.12
N LEU A 240 57.80 -36.30 -9.94
CA LEU A 240 57.52 -37.13 -8.78
C LEU A 240 56.07 -37.58 -8.64
N LYS A 241 55.11 -37.02 -9.40
CA LYS A 241 53.65 -37.30 -9.20
C LYS A 241 53.25 -38.77 -9.27
N HIS A 242 54.06 -39.61 -9.91
CA HIS A 242 53.79 -41.04 -10.08
C HIS A 242 54.61 -41.94 -9.16
N TRP A 243 55.50 -41.36 -8.35
CA TRP A 243 56.40 -42.07 -7.46
C TRP A 243 55.79 -42.13 -6.05
N LYS A 244 56.04 -43.23 -5.32
CA LYS A 244 55.69 -43.27 -3.90
C LYS A 244 56.68 -42.40 -3.13
N ALA A 245 56.21 -41.63 -2.15
CA ALA A 245 57.09 -40.79 -1.33
C ALA A 245 58.18 -41.64 -0.63
N SER A 246 57.87 -42.88 -0.27
CA SER A 246 58.83 -43.83 0.32
C SER A 246 59.97 -44.24 -0.61
N THR A 247 59.79 -44.17 -1.93
CA THR A 247 60.83 -44.51 -2.92
C THR A 247 61.80 -43.35 -3.18
N LEU A 248 61.50 -42.13 -2.72
CA LEU A 248 62.35 -40.95 -2.95
C LEU A 248 63.59 -40.91 -2.06
N PHE A 249 63.56 -41.57 -0.90
CA PHE A 249 64.69 -41.60 0.05
C PHE A 249 65.88 -42.48 -0.40
N PHE A 250 65.74 -43.24 -1.48
CA PHE A 250 66.73 -44.26 -1.87
C PHE A 250 67.41 -43.98 -3.23
N HIS A 251 67.24 -42.78 -3.81
CA HIS A 251 67.66 -42.48 -5.19
C HIS A 251 68.50 -41.21 -5.40
N GLU A 252 69.06 -40.59 -4.35
CA GLU A 252 70.17 -39.62 -4.48
C GLU A 252 71.51 -40.33 -4.69
#